data_AF-A0A365ZRC4-F1
#
_entry.id   AF-A0A365ZRC4-F1
#
_cell.length_a   1.000
_cell.length_b   1.000
_cell.length_c   1.000
_cell.angle_alpha   90.00
_cell.angle_beta   90.00
_cell.angle_gamma   90.00
#
_symmetry.space_group_name_H-M   'P 1'
#
loop_
_entity.id
_entity.type
_entity.pdbx_description
1 polymer ?
#
loop_
_entity_poly.entity_id
_entity_poly.type
_entity_poly.pdbx_seq_one_letter_code
_entity_poly.pdbx_strand_id
1 'polypeptide(L)'
;MSEVLLSGLRIGESARWHDGRLWLSNWGTREVLAVGLDGRAEVMATVPTTLPFSIDWLPDGRLLVVAGPERRLLRQEADGSLVDHVELSGLPGGLNEIVVDGRGRIYVNGGTDFNPGEGEAPGFIALVTPDGEVREVADGIAFPNGMVVTPDDRTLVIAESFAGTLTAFDIGPDGGLTNRRVWARVPGDGMVLDADGAIWTPGWDEEGPTCVRVAEGGAVLETIRLEHAGFACALGGGDGRTLFVLTADWRMADGFEENLERLLSGPETGRVLTARAPAPHAGHP
;
A
#
# COMPACT_ATOMS: atom_id res chain seq x y z
N MET A 1 -11.39 -11.77 -16.08
CA MET A 1 -11.28 -12.93 -15.16
C MET A 1 -9.89 -12.90 -14.56
N SER A 2 -9.75 -13.23 -13.29
CA SER A 2 -8.46 -13.27 -12.60
C SER A 2 -7.92 -14.70 -12.49
N GLU A 3 -6.59 -14.85 -12.45
CA GLU A 3 -5.88 -16.13 -12.33
C GLU A 3 -4.92 -16.11 -11.13
N VAL A 4 -4.71 -17.26 -10.49
CA VAL A 4 -3.79 -17.37 -9.35
C VAL A 4 -2.35 -17.48 -9.87
N LEU A 5 -1.49 -16.52 -9.51
CA LEU A 5 -0.06 -16.53 -9.82
C LEU A 5 0.76 -17.20 -8.71
N LEU A 6 0.44 -16.88 -7.46
CA LEU A 6 1.11 -17.40 -6.27
C LEU A 6 0.07 -17.71 -5.19
N SER A 7 0.32 -18.74 -4.39
CA SER A 7 -0.46 -19.12 -3.21
C SER A 7 0.49 -19.42 -2.05
N GLY A 8 -0.05 -19.54 -0.84
CA GLY A 8 0.74 -19.86 0.34
C GLY A 8 1.31 -18.62 1.05
N LEU A 9 0.75 -17.43 0.78
CA LEU A 9 1.04 -16.24 1.58
C LEU A 9 0.22 -16.27 2.87
N ARG A 10 0.66 -15.49 3.87
CA ARG A 10 -0.14 -15.20 5.07
C ARG A 10 -1.03 -13.99 4.80
N ILE A 11 -0.42 -12.82 4.79
CA ILE A 11 -1.05 -11.54 4.46
C ILE A 11 -0.08 -10.83 3.53
N GLY A 12 -0.42 -10.79 2.24
CA GLY A 12 0.35 -10.04 1.25
C GLY A 12 -0.11 -8.59 1.24
N GLU A 13 0.84 -7.68 1.42
CA GLU A 13 0.62 -6.23 1.52
C GLU A 13 1.67 -5.45 0.74
N SER A 14 1.48 -4.14 0.61
CA SER A 14 2.46 -3.21 0.02
C SER A 14 2.99 -3.68 -1.34
N ALA A 15 2.09 -4.05 -2.25
CA ALA A 15 2.44 -4.54 -3.60
C ALA A 15 3.14 -3.43 -4.42
N ARG A 16 4.28 -3.75 -5.04
CA ARG A 16 5.04 -2.84 -5.93
C ARG A 16 5.59 -3.60 -7.12
N TRP A 17 5.69 -2.98 -8.29
CA TRP A 17 6.35 -3.59 -9.45
C TRP A 17 7.71 -2.95 -9.66
N HIS A 18 8.77 -3.74 -9.46
CA HIS A 18 10.14 -3.24 -9.49
C HIS A 18 11.08 -4.27 -10.13
N ASP A 19 11.96 -3.83 -11.03
CA ASP A 19 12.93 -4.66 -11.74
C ASP A 19 12.35 -5.96 -12.35
N GLY A 20 11.19 -5.83 -12.99
CA GLY A 20 10.56 -6.92 -13.72
C GLY A 20 9.90 -7.98 -12.84
N ARG A 21 9.71 -7.70 -11.54
CA ARG A 21 9.10 -8.60 -10.56
C ARG A 21 8.05 -7.86 -9.73
N LEU A 22 7.07 -8.61 -9.22
CA LEU A 22 6.15 -8.13 -8.20
C LEU A 22 6.84 -8.26 -6.85
N TRP A 23 7.01 -7.16 -6.15
CA TRP A 23 7.47 -7.13 -4.77
C TRP A 23 6.29 -6.95 -3.82
N LEU A 24 6.35 -7.59 -2.66
CA LEU A 24 5.32 -7.50 -1.64
C LEU A 24 5.87 -7.76 -0.24
N SER A 25 5.16 -7.27 0.76
CA SER A 25 5.37 -7.55 2.17
C SER A 25 4.47 -8.72 2.60
N ASN A 26 5.04 -9.84 3.04
CA ASN A 26 4.28 -10.95 3.61
C ASN A 26 4.30 -10.84 5.14
N TRP A 27 3.31 -10.15 5.72
CA TRP A 27 3.34 -9.77 7.13
C TRP A 27 3.51 -10.95 8.08
N GLY A 28 2.80 -12.05 7.82
CA GLY A 28 2.81 -13.21 8.72
C GLY A 28 4.15 -13.96 8.77
N THR A 29 4.98 -13.87 7.72
CA THR A 29 6.32 -14.47 7.71
C THR A 29 7.44 -13.46 7.96
N ARG A 30 7.11 -12.16 8.00
CA ARG A 30 8.07 -11.05 8.17
C ARG A 30 9.08 -10.97 7.04
N GLU A 31 8.65 -11.31 5.84
CA GLU A 31 9.50 -11.36 4.65
C GLU A 31 9.03 -10.35 3.61
N VAL A 32 9.99 -9.70 2.95
CA VAL A 32 9.78 -9.04 1.67
C VAL A 32 10.07 -10.06 0.58
N LEU A 33 9.10 -10.29 -0.31
CA LEU A 33 9.21 -11.26 -1.40
C LEU A 33 9.30 -10.55 -2.74
N ALA A 34 10.11 -11.06 -3.66
CA ALA A 34 10.05 -10.74 -5.08
C ALA A 34 9.52 -11.96 -5.86
N VAL A 35 8.47 -11.75 -6.64
CA VAL A 35 7.71 -12.79 -7.33
C VAL A 35 7.82 -12.59 -8.84
N GLY A 36 8.29 -13.62 -9.54
CA GLY A 36 8.33 -13.66 -10.99
C GLY A 36 6.95 -13.90 -11.62
N LEU A 37 6.81 -13.59 -12.91
CA LEU A 37 5.59 -13.86 -13.68
C LEU A 37 5.29 -15.37 -13.86
N ASP A 38 6.23 -16.24 -13.46
CA ASP A 38 6.05 -17.69 -13.41
C ASP A 38 5.61 -18.22 -12.03
N GLY A 39 5.33 -17.30 -11.09
CA GLY A 39 4.87 -17.62 -9.74
C GLY A 39 5.97 -18.03 -8.77
N ARG A 40 7.26 -17.99 -9.17
CA ARG A 40 8.37 -18.26 -8.25
C ARG A 40 8.65 -17.03 -7.38
N ALA A 41 8.68 -17.24 -6.07
CA ALA A 41 9.01 -16.22 -5.07
C ALA A 41 10.44 -16.39 -4.53
N GLU A 42 11.12 -15.28 -4.30
CA GLU A 42 12.42 -15.17 -3.66
C GLU A 42 12.30 -14.26 -2.42
N VAL A 43 12.90 -14.66 -1.30
CA VAL A 43 12.97 -13.82 -0.09
C VAL A 43 14.09 -12.80 -0.27
N MET A 44 13.73 -11.53 -0.29
CA MET A 44 14.65 -10.42 -0.52
C MET A 44 15.14 -9.78 0.78
N ALA A 45 14.33 -9.84 1.84
CA ALA A 45 14.70 -9.42 3.18
C ALA A 45 13.80 -10.09 4.23
N THR A 46 14.35 -10.32 5.42
CA THR A 46 13.56 -10.58 6.64
C THR A 46 13.54 -9.31 7.47
N VAL A 47 12.34 -8.78 7.75
CA VAL A 47 12.17 -7.49 8.41
C VAL A 47 12.15 -7.69 9.93
N PRO A 48 12.95 -6.92 10.70
CA PRO A 48 13.03 -7.05 12.15
C PRO A 48 11.86 -6.33 12.87
N THR A 49 10.63 -6.63 12.47
CA THR A 49 9.38 -6.08 13.02
C THR A 49 8.31 -7.17 13.01
N THR A 50 7.10 -6.86 13.47
CA THR A 50 5.92 -7.72 13.31
C THR A 50 5.07 -7.26 12.12
N LEU A 51 4.03 -6.48 12.38
CA LEU A 51 3.16 -5.88 11.38
C LEU A 51 2.59 -4.57 11.96
N PRO A 52 2.27 -3.59 11.11
CA PRO A 52 2.48 -3.61 9.65
C PRO A 52 3.95 -3.31 9.26
N PHE A 53 4.32 -3.71 8.04
CA PHE A 53 5.51 -3.21 7.36
C PHE A 53 5.26 -3.08 5.86
N SER A 54 5.84 -2.06 5.26
CA SER A 54 5.63 -1.70 3.86
C SER A 54 6.94 -1.29 3.21
N ILE A 55 6.97 -1.27 1.88
CA ILE A 55 8.16 -1.08 1.08
C ILE A 55 7.96 -0.07 -0.03
N ASP A 56 9.03 0.63 -0.35
CA ASP A 56 9.15 1.45 -1.54
C ASP A 56 10.63 1.69 -1.87
N TRP A 57 10.94 2.39 -2.96
CA TRP A 57 12.30 2.66 -3.41
C TRP A 57 12.63 4.14 -3.43
N LEU A 58 13.84 4.47 -3.01
CA LEU A 58 14.44 5.75 -3.36
C LEU A 58 14.73 5.82 -4.87
N PRO A 59 14.78 7.02 -5.47
CA PRO A 59 15.14 7.19 -6.88
C PRO A 59 16.53 6.62 -7.27
N ASP A 60 17.40 6.37 -6.29
CA ASP A 60 18.70 5.72 -6.49
C ASP A 60 18.67 4.19 -6.41
N GLY A 61 17.47 3.59 -6.30
CA GLY A 61 17.25 2.15 -6.30
C GLY A 61 17.42 1.47 -4.95
N ARG A 62 17.66 2.22 -3.86
CA ARG A 62 17.73 1.62 -2.52
C ARG A 62 16.33 1.35 -1.97
N LEU A 63 16.09 0.11 -1.59
CA LEU A 63 14.86 -0.33 -0.92
C LEU A 63 14.73 0.35 0.45
N LEU A 64 13.54 0.89 0.71
CA LEU A 64 13.08 1.36 1.99
C LEU A 64 12.08 0.37 2.60
N VAL A 65 12.10 0.23 3.92
CA VAL A 65 11.16 -0.60 4.66
C VAL A 65 10.64 0.15 5.87
N VAL A 66 9.34 0.35 5.95
CA VAL A 66 8.68 0.83 7.17
C VAL A 66 8.59 -0.31 8.17
N ALA A 67 9.12 -0.13 9.38
CA ALA A 67 8.85 -0.99 10.52
C ALA A 67 7.82 -0.28 11.42
N GLY A 68 6.55 -0.65 11.26
CA GLY A 68 5.39 0.12 11.74
C GLY A 68 5.35 0.34 13.25
N PRO A 69 5.34 -0.74 14.06
CA PRO A 69 5.29 -0.65 15.52
C PRO A 69 6.45 0.12 16.13
N GLU A 70 7.65 -0.03 15.57
CA GLU A 70 8.86 0.65 16.04
C GLU A 70 8.97 2.09 15.57
N ARG A 71 8.13 2.52 14.61
CA ARG A 71 8.19 3.85 13.96
C ARG A 71 9.58 4.12 13.40
N ARG A 72 10.08 3.18 12.59
CA ARG A 72 11.39 3.28 11.93
C ARG A 72 11.23 3.18 10.43
N LEU A 73 12.03 3.97 9.71
CA LEU A 73 12.23 3.80 8.29
C LEU A 73 13.62 3.21 8.08
N LEU A 74 13.65 1.97 7.62
CA LEU A 74 14.88 1.23 7.33
C LEU A 74 15.24 1.37 5.86
N ARG A 75 16.52 1.20 5.55
CA ARG A 75 17.05 1.14 4.19
C ARG A 75 17.92 -0.09 4.03
N GLN A 76 17.78 -0.78 2.90
CA GLN A 76 18.65 -1.90 2.56
C GLN A 76 19.99 -1.39 2.00
N GLU A 77 21.09 -1.92 2.53
CA GLU A 77 22.44 -1.72 2.00
C GLU A 77 22.78 -2.77 0.94
N ALA A 78 23.86 -2.53 0.20
CA ALA A 78 24.32 -3.44 -0.86
C ALA A 78 24.69 -4.85 -0.36
N ASP A 79 25.00 -5.01 0.93
CA ASP A 79 25.24 -6.31 1.56
C ASP A 79 23.96 -7.01 2.05
N GLY A 80 22.80 -6.40 1.80
CA GLY A 80 21.48 -6.89 2.19
C GLY A 80 21.04 -6.48 3.61
N SER A 81 21.91 -5.84 4.40
CA SER A 81 21.56 -5.40 5.75
C SER A 81 20.52 -4.28 5.75
N LEU A 82 19.64 -4.29 6.75
CA LEU A 82 18.68 -3.21 6.99
C LEU A 82 19.24 -2.28 8.06
N VAL A 83 19.44 -1.01 7.71
CA VAL A 83 19.94 0.04 8.60
C VAL A 83 18.92 1.16 8.72
N ASP A 84 18.98 1.96 9.79
CA ASP A 84 18.12 3.14 9.91
C ASP A 84 18.41 4.13 8.78
N HIS A 85 17.35 4.53 8.07
CA HIS A 85 17.38 5.65 7.15
C HIS A 85 17.15 6.95 7.92
N VAL A 86 16.06 6.98 8.69
CA VAL A 86 15.69 8.07 9.59
C VAL A 86 14.82 7.51 10.72
N GLU A 87 14.93 8.12 11.89
CA GLU A 87 14.12 7.78 13.07
C GLU A 87 12.78 8.53 13.01
N LEU A 88 11.66 7.81 13.22
CA LEU A 88 10.31 8.38 13.12
C LEU A 88 9.53 8.29 14.44
N SER A 89 10.17 7.91 15.56
CA SER A 89 9.54 7.81 16.89
C SER A 89 8.96 9.12 17.45
N GLY A 90 9.22 10.27 16.82
CA GLY A 90 8.54 11.54 17.12
C GLY A 90 7.10 11.63 16.57
N LEU A 91 6.70 10.73 15.69
CA LEU A 91 5.36 10.70 15.09
C LEU A 91 4.31 10.15 16.06
N PRO A 92 3.04 10.57 15.93
CA PRO A 92 2.01 10.38 16.96
C PRO A 92 1.50 8.94 17.09
N GLY A 93 1.81 8.05 16.13
CA GLY A 93 1.38 6.66 16.15
C GLY A 93 2.27 5.74 15.31
N GLY A 94 1.98 4.43 15.36
CA GLY A 94 2.61 3.44 14.50
C GLY A 94 2.36 3.74 13.02
N LEU A 95 3.29 3.34 12.17
CA LEU A 95 3.24 3.56 10.72
C LEU A 95 2.56 2.40 10.01
N ASN A 96 2.05 2.61 8.80
CA ASN A 96 1.39 1.59 8.00
C ASN A 96 1.96 1.50 6.58
N GLU A 97 1.71 2.49 5.72
CA GLU A 97 2.12 2.51 4.31
C GLU A 97 3.13 3.62 4.00
N ILE A 98 3.81 3.46 2.85
CA ILE A 98 4.83 4.36 2.32
C ILE A 98 4.61 4.61 0.83
N VAL A 99 4.86 5.85 0.39
CA VAL A 99 5.04 6.19 -1.02
C VAL A 99 6.20 7.16 -1.20
N VAL A 100 7.07 6.92 -2.18
CA VAL A 100 8.17 7.80 -2.56
C VAL A 100 7.84 8.49 -3.88
N ASP A 101 8.08 9.79 -3.95
CA ASP A 101 7.87 10.55 -5.17
C ASP A 101 9.13 10.70 -6.03
N GLY A 102 8.98 11.31 -7.22
CA GLY A 102 10.05 11.46 -8.20
C GLY A 102 11.15 12.43 -7.78
N ARG A 103 10.93 13.15 -6.68
CA ARG A 103 11.90 14.09 -6.08
C ARG A 103 12.60 13.46 -4.88
N GLY A 104 12.35 12.18 -4.60
CA GLY A 104 12.92 11.45 -3.47
C GLY A 104 12.34 11.85 -2.12
N ARG A 105 11.16 12.48 -2.11
CA ARG A 105 10.41 12.75 -0.88
C ARG A 105 9.65 11.49 -0.50
N ILE A 106 9.70 11.15 0.79
CA ILE A 106 9.10 9.93 1.31
C ILE A 106 7.88 10.34 2.12
N TYR A 107 6.71 9.87 1.73
CA TYR A 107 5.48 10.02 2.50
C TYR A 107 5.22 8.70 3.22
N VAL A 108 5.05 8.77 4.54
CA VAL A 108 4.61 7.62 5.35
C VAL A 108 3.31 7.99 6.04
N ASN A 109 2.40 7.04 6.18
CA ASN A 109 1.19 7.25 6.95
C ASN A 109 1.15 6.33 8.18
N GLY A 110 0.20 6.59 9.08
CA GLY A 110 0.08 5.85 10.32
C GLY A 110 -1.11 6.29 11.15
N GLY A 111 -1.19 5.80 12.39
CA GLY A 111 -2.33 6.04 13.27
C GLY A 111 -3.55 5.15 12.95
N THR A 112 -3.28 3.90 12.57
CA THR A 112 -4.29 2.85 12.29
C THR A 112 -4.84 2.26 13.59
N ASP A 113 -5.77 2.96 14.23
CA ASP A 113 -6.55 2.42 15.34
C ASP A 113 -7.73 1.60 14.79
N PHE A 114 -7.82 0.32 15.19
CA PHE A 114 -8.88 -0.60 14.77
C PHE A 114 -10.17 -0.45 15.59
N ASN A 115 -10.14 0.27 16.70
CA ASN A 115 -11.31 0.57 17.51
C ASN A 115 -11.35 2.06 17.89
N PRO A 116 -11.37 2.97 16.88
CA PRO A 116 -11.36 4.39 17.14
C PRO A 116 -12.67 4.81 17.85
N GLY A 117 -12.61 5.88 18.62
CA GLY A 117 -13.83 6.51 19.14
C GLY A 117 -14.74 6.95 18.01
N GLU A 118 -16.05 7.09 18.29
CA GLU A 118 -17.01 7.53 17.29
C GLU A 118 -16.61 8.90 16.71
N GLY A 119 -16.44 8.96 15.38
CA GLY A 119 -16.03 10.18 14.66
C GLY A 119 -14.54 10.51 14.75
N GLU A 120 -13.72 9.65 15.34
CA GLU A 120 -12.27 9.82 15.38
C GLU A 120 -11.61 9.36 14.09
N ALA A 121 -10.59 10.12 13.67
CA ALA A 121 -9.72 9.79 12.54
C ALA A 121 -8.27 10.11 12.97
N PRO A 122 -7.66 9.27 13.84
CA PRO A 122 -6.35 9.57 14.44
C PRO A 122 -5.19 9.46 13.45
N GLY A 123 -5.46 9.08 12.20
CA GLY A 123 -4.45 8.87 11.19
C GLY A 123 -3.80 10.15 10.67
N PHE A 124 -2.59 10.00 10.17
CA PHE A 124 -1.76 11.09 9.68
C PHE A 124 -0.96 10.71 8.44
N ILE A 125 -0.40 11.71 7.77
CA ILE A 125 0.67 11.56 6.77
C ILE A 125 1.85 12.40 7.24
N ALA A 126 3.03 11.80 7.29
CA ALA A 126 4.30 12.47 7.53
C ALA A 126 5.17 12.45 6.27
N LEU A 127 5.95 13.51 6.12
CA LEU A 127 6.94 13.68 5.08
C LEU A 127 8.34 13.50 5.67
N VAL A 128 9.17 12.73 4.99
CA VAL A 128 10.63 12.75 5.13
C VAL A 128 11.22 13.37 3.87
N THR A 129 11.93 14.48 4.01
CA THR A 129 12.60 15.15 2.90
C THR A 129 13.95 14.49 2.58
N PRO A 130 14.54 14.71 1.38
CA PRO A 130 15.84 14.14 1.01
C PRO A 130 17.00 14.50 1.94
N ASP A 131 16.91 15.61 2.66
CA ASP A 131 17.86 16.05 3.68
C ASP A 131 17.57 15.48 5.09
N GLY A 132 16.51 14.66 5.23
CA GLY A 132 16.17 13.92 6.44
C GLY A 132 15.28 14.67 7.43
N GLU A 133 14.69 15.82 7.05
CA GLU A 133 13.69 16.49 7.89
C GLU A 133 12.40 15.66 7.92
N VAL A 134 11.84 15.48 9.11
CA VAL A 134 10.60 14.74 9.33
C VAL A 134 9.55 15.69 9.87
N ARG A 135 8.37 15.72 9.22
CA ARG A 135 7.23 16.52 9.71
C ARG A 135 5.90 15.92 9.29
N GLU A 136 4.89 16.10 10.13
CA GLU A 136 3.51 15.82 9.76
C GLU A 136 3.04 16.82 8.68
N VAL A 137 2.35 16.32 7.67
CA VAL A 137 1.84 17.10 6.53
C VAL A 137 0.33 16.95 6.33
N ALA A 138 -0.30 15.98 6.98
CA ALA A 138 -1.76 15.88 7.09
C ALA A 138 -2.14 15.07 8.35
N ASP A 139 -3.28 15.42 8.93
CA ASP A 139 -3.93 14.77 10.08
C ASP A 139 -5.36 14.33 9.73
N GLY A 140 -6.09 13.74 10.68
CA GLY A 140 -7.53 13.51 10.49
C GLY A 140 -7.82 12.51 9.36
N ILE A 141 -6.96 11.51 9.16
CA ILE A 141 -7.10 10.49 8.13
C ILE A 141 -7.77 9.26 8.73
N ALA A 142 -8.91 8.84 8.17
CA ALA A 142 -9.71 7.75 8.71
C ALA A 142 -9.16 6.39 8.27
N PHE A 143 -8.27 5.83 9.09
CA PHE A 143 -7.61 4.54 8.86
C PHE A 143 -6.79 4.55 7.53
N PRO A 144 -5.62 5.21 7.52
CA PRO A 144 -4.83 5.40 6.30
C PRO A 144 -4.20 4.10 5.80
N ASN A 145 -4.38 3.81 4.52
CA ASN A 145 -3.80 2.65 3.83
C ASN A 145 -2.97 3.09 2.61
N GLY A 146 -3.12 2.46 1.44
CA GLY A 146 -2.31 2.74 0.26
C GLY A 146 -2.25 4.23 -0.09
N MET A 147 -1.13 4.64 -0.68
CA MET A 147 -0.94 5.97 -1.25
C MET A 147 -0.35 5.87 -2.65
N VAL A 148 -0.71 6.83 -3.51
CA VAL A 148 -0.08 7.01 -4.82
C VAL A 148 0.28 8.47 -5.05
N VAL A 149 1.37 8.69 -5.77
CA VAL A 149 1.76 10.01 -6.27
C VAL A 149 1.61 10.03 -7.79
N THR A 150 0.96 11.07 -8.28
CA THR A 150 0.81 11.32 -9.72
C THR A 150 2.16 11.54 -10.41
N PRO A 151 2.32 11.17 -11.70
CA PRO A 151 3.61 11.21 -12.38
C PRO A 151 4.27 12.60 -12.50
N ASP A 152 3.50 13.68 -12.32
CA ASP A 152 4.02 15.05 -12.32
C ASP A 152 4.45 15.57 -10.93
N ASP A 153 4.39 14.70 -9.91
CA ASP A 153 4.68 14.97 -8.50
C ASP A 153 3.85 16.14 -7.93
N ARG A 154 2.60 16.29 -8.37
CA ARG A 154 1.71 17.38 -7.94
C ARG A 154 0.54 16.93 -7.08
N THR A 155 0.17 15.67 -7.11
CA THR A 155 -0.96 15.16 -6.33
C THR A 155 -0.60 13.84 -5.65
N LEU A 156 -0.87 13.79 -4.34
CA LEU A 156 -0.87 12.56 -3.55
C LEU A 156 -2.33 12.15 -3.32
N VAL A 157 -2.64 10.87 -3.52
CA VAL A 157 -3.95 10.28 -3.19
C VAL A 157 -3.74 9.19 -2.14
N ILE A 158 -4.59 9.16 -1.12
CA ILE A 158 -4.57 8.19 -0.03
C ILE A 158 -5.92 7.49 0.11
N ALA A 159 -5.91 6.21 0.50
CA ALA A 159 -7.11 5.46 0.86
C ALA A 159 -7.42 5.65 2.34
N GLU A 160 -8.65 6.07 2.63
CA GLU A 160 -9.22 6.14 3.97
C GLU A 160 -10.22 5.00 4.13
N SER A 161 -9.77 3.84 4.58
CA SER A 161 -10.58 2.61 4.55
C SER A 161 -11.83 2.72 5.42
N PHE A 162 -11.78 3.43 6.55
CA PHE A 162 -12.94 3.64 7.41
C PHE A 162 -13.89 4.73 6.91
N ALA A 163 -13.40 5.66 6.08
CA ALA A 163 -14.26 6.66 5.42
C ALA A 163 -14.84 6.18 4.09
N GLY A 164 -14.38 5.04 3.56
CA GLY A 164 -14.77 4.55 2.24
C GLY A 164 -14.52 5.59 1.14
N THR A 165 -13.38 6.29 1.25
CA THR A 165 -13.05 7.46 0.43
C THR A 165 -11.58 7.43 0.04
N LEU A 166 -11.29 7.81 -1.20
CA LEU A 166 -9.96 8.19 -1.65
C LEU A 166 -9.85 9.72 -1.54
N THR A 167 -8.83 10.21 -0.85
CA THR A 167 -8.61 11.64 -0.59
C THR A 167 -7.35 12.11 -1.28
N ALA A 168 -7.43 13.24 -1.98
CA ALA A 168 -6.31 13.86 -2.68
C ALA A 168 -5.82 15.12 -1.98
N PHE A 169 -4.53 15.38 -2.16
CA PHE A 169 -3.83 16.59 -1.72
C PHE A 169 -2.96 17.12 -2.85
N ASP A 170 -2.85 18.44 -2.94
CA ASP A 170 -1.83 19.08 -3.79
C ASP A 170 -0.48 19.06 -3.06
N ILE A 171 0.55 18.64 -3.77
CA ILE A 171 1.93 18.57 -3.27
C ILE A 171 2.64 19.91 -3.56
N GLY A 172 3.00 20.61 -2.50
CA GLY A 172 3.77 21.86 -2.56
C GLY A 172 5.23 21.66 -2.98
N PRO A 173 5.96 22.76 -3.29
CA PRO A 173 7.38 22.71 -3.62
C PRO A 173 8.25 22.12 -2.51
N ASP A 174 7.86 22.31 -1.25
CA ASP A 174 8.51 21.81 -0.04
C ASP A 174 8.02 20.40 0.37
N GLY A 175 7.14 19.79 -0.43
CA GLY A 175 6.49 18.50 -0.13
C GLY A 175 5.26 18.60 0.77
N GLY A 176 4.91 19.78 1.27
CA GLY A 176 3.71 19.97 2.09
C GLY A 176 2.45 19.61 1.33
N LEU A 177 1.46 19.08 2.05
CA LEU A 177 0.16 18.71 1.48
C LEU A 177 -0.86 19.81 1.74
N THR A 178 -1.57 20.24 0.70
CA THR A 178 -2.60 21.28 0.78
C THR A 178 -3.82 20.87 -0.05
N ASN A 179 -4.88 21.68 -0.04
CA ASN A 179 -6.07 21.48 -0.88
C ASN A 179 -6.66 20.05 -0.76
N ARG A 180 -6.83 19.57 0.48
CA ARG A 180 -7.48 18.29 0.80
C ARG A 180 -8.85 18.25 0.14
N ARG A 181 -9.11 17.22 -0.66
CA ARG A 181 -10.38 17.04 -1.36
C ARG A 181 -10.70 15.56 -1.53
N VAL A 182 -11.99 15.25 -1.62
CA VAL A 182 -12.43 13.91 -2.04
C VAL A 182 -11.99 13.70 -3.49
N TRP A 183 -11.22 12.65 -3.73
CA TRP A 183 -10.84 12.19 -5.07
C TRP A 183 -11.90 11.23 -5.62
N ALA A 184 -12.34 10.26 -4.81
CA ALA A 184 -13.44 9.36 -5.12
C ALA A 184 -14.10 8.84 -3.84
N ARG A 185 -15.42 8.56 -3.90
CA ARG A 185 -16.15 7.89 -2.81
C ARG A 185 -16.29 6.40 -3.12
N VAL A 186 -15.23 5.66 -2.85
CA VAL A 186 -15.17 4.19 -2.99
C VAL A 186 -14.35 3.62 -1.82
N PRO A 187 -14.66 2.41 -1.33
CA PRO A 187 -13.77 1.69 -0.43
C PRO A 187 -12.39 1.52 -1.06
N GLY A 188 -11.35 1.55 -0.22
CA GLY A 188 -9.98 1.43 -0.68
C GLY A 188 -9.04 0.87 0.38
N ASP A 189 -7.91 0.35 -0.08
CA ASP A 189 -6.80 -0.16 0.73
C ASP A 189 -5.48 0.12 -0.03
N GLY A 190 -4.54 -0.83 -0.13
CA GLY A 190 -3.34 -0.72 -0.98
C GLY A 190 -3.68 -0.54 -2.47
N MET A 191 -3.25 0.58 -3.06
CA MET A 191 -3.70 1.03 -4.38
C MET A 191 -2.56 1.27 -5.37
N VAL A 192 -2.90 1.36 -6.67
CA VAL A 192 -1.95 1.72 -7.74
C VAL A 192 -2.60 2.62 -8.80
N LEU A 193 -1.84 3.58 -9.32
CA LEU A 193 -2.25 4.49 -10.39
C LEU A 193 -1.89 3.91 -11.76
N ASP A 194 -2.77 4.05 -12.74
CA ASP A 194 -2.51 3.71 -14.14
C ASP A 194 -2.30 4.94 -15.03
N ALA A 195 -1.82 4.70 -16.25
CA ALA A 195 -1.45 5.75 -17.20
C ALA A 195 -2.62 6.55 -17.78
N ASP A 196 -3.86 6.12 -17.58
CA ASP A 196 -5.03 6.95 -17.92
C ASP A 196 -5.42 7.87 -16.75
N GLY A 197 -4.71 7.80 -15.61
CA GLY A 197 -5.02 8.54 -14.39
C GLY A 197 -6.10 7.90 -13.52
N ALA A 198 -6.44 6.62 -13.77
CA ALA A 198 -7.36 5.88 -12.91
C ALA A 198 -6.61 5.11 -11.82
N ILE A 199 -7.26 4.89 -10.69
CA ILE A 199 -6.70 4.15 -9.56
C ILE A 199 -7.35 2.77 -9.49
N TRP A 200 -6.52 1.75 -9.35
CA TRP A 200 -6.94 0.43 -8.89
C TRP A 200 -6.82 0.35 -7.38
N THR A 201 -7.86 -0.15 -6.71
CA THR A 201 -7.83 -0.42 -5.27
C THR A 201 -8.75 -1.59 -4.91
N PRO A 202 -8.33 -2.50 -4.01
CA PRO A 202 -9.23 -3.46 -3.41
C PRO A 202 -10.19 -2.79 -2.41
N GLY A 203 -11.30 -3.47 -2.15
CA GLY A 203 -12.37 -3.01 -1.26
C GLY A 203 -13.54 -4.00 -1.24
N TRP A 204 -14.75 -3.50 -0.96
CA TRP A 204 -15.98 -4.29 -0.88
C TRP A 204 -17.16 -3.56 -1.52
N ASP A 205 -18.12 -4.34 -2.04
CA ASP A 205 -19.46 -3.88 -2.39
C ASP A 205 -20.53 -4.72 -1.66
N GLU A 206 -21.81 -4.49 -1.98
CA GLU A 206 -22.94 -5.21 -1.37
C GLU A 206 -22.87 -6.72 -1.55
N GLU A 207 -22.19 -7.20 -2.59
CA GLU A 207 -22.14 -8.59 -2.91
C GLU A 207 -20.80 -9.24 -2.46
N GLY A 208 -19.85 -8.50 -1.90
CA GLY A 208 -18.58 -9.03 -1.37
C GLY A 208 -17.29 -8.29 -1.79
N PRO A 209 -16.12 -8.95 -1.63
CA PRO A 209 -14.82 -8.34 -1.91
C PRO A 209 -14.59 -8.05 -3.40
N THR A 210 -13.97 -6.91 -3.69
CA THR A 210 -13.68 -6.45 -5.05
C THR A 210 -12.31 -5.80 -5.17
N CYS A 211 -11.82 -5.68 -6.40
CA CYS A 211 -10.81 -4.71 -6.78
C CYS A 211 -11.37 -3.85 -7.92
N VAL A 212 -11.50 -2.55 -7.67
CA VAL A 212 -12.12 -1.62 -8.60
C VAL A 212 -11.07 -0.75 -9.27
N ARG A 213 -11.31 -0.43 -10.54
CA ARG A 213 -10.66 0.66 -11.24
C ARG A 213 -11.59 1.86 -11.22
N VAL A 214 -11.14 2.97 -10.67
CA VAL A 214 -11.95 4.18 -10.48
C VAL A 214 -11.27 5.38 -11.12
N ALA A 215 -12.04 6.22 -11.82
CA ALA A 215 -11.57 7.52 -12.28
C ALA A 215 -11.74 8.59 -11.20
N GLU A 216 -10.97 9.68 -11.30
CA GLU A 216 -11.20 10.87 -10.47
C GLU A 216 -12.67 11.32 -10.56
N GLY A 217 -13.25 11.68 -9.42
CA GLY A 217 -14.68 11.97 -9.28
C GLY A 217 -15.53 10.75 -8.92
N GLY A 218 -14.94 9.54 -8.90
CA GLY A 218 -15.57 8.33 -8.35
C GLY A 218 -16.32 7.46 -9.35
N ALA A 219 -16.14 7.66 -10.65
CA ALA A 219 -16.70 6.77 -11.66
C ALA A 219 -15.94 5.44 -11.65
N VAL A 220 -16.60 4.35 -11.23
CA VAL A 220 -16.06 2.99 -11.33
C VAL A 220 -16.07 2.56 -12.79
N LEU A 221 -14.88 2.34 -13.34
CA LEU A 221 -14.65 1.96 -14.73
C LEU A 221 -14.61 0.45 -14.93
N GLU A 222 -14.15 -0.28 -13.92
CA GLU A 222 -14.03 -1.74 -13.93
C GLU A 222 -14.13 -2.29 -12.51
N THR A 223 -14.70 -3.48 -12.36
CA THR A 223 -14.77 -4.22 -11.10
C THR A 223 -14.31 -5.65 -11.34
N ILE A 224 -13.30 -6.08 -10.58
CA ILE A 224 -12.86 -7.47 -10.50
C ILE A 224 -13.39 -8.06 -9.20
N ARG A 225 -14.11 -9.17 -9.31
CA ARG A 225 -14.64 -9.90 -8.16
C ARG A 225 -13.57 -10.76 -7.52
N LEU A 226 -13.47 -10.73 -6.20
CA LEU A 226 -12.50 -11.51 -5.45
C LEU A 226 -13.20 -12.55 -4.57
N GLU A 227 -12.60 -13.73 -4.45
CA GLU A 227 -13.04 -14.78 -3.52
C GLU A 227 -12.72 -14.40 -2.07
N HIS A 228 -11.60 -13.71 -1.87
CA HIS A 228 -11.04 -13.29 -0.60
C HIS A 228 -10.83 -11.77 -0.58
N ALA A 229 -10.73 -11.17 0.60
CA ALA A 229 -10.45 -9.75 0.74
C ALA A 229 -9.13 -9.38 0.04
N GLY A 230 -9.12 -8.26 -0.68
CA GLY A 230 -7.89 -7.69 -1.23
C GLY A 230 -7.28 -6.71 -0.25
N PHE A 231 -5.95 -6.73 -0.15
CA PHE A 231 -5.17 -5.90 0.78
C PHE A 231 -4.33 -4.86 0.02
N ALA A 232 -3.71 -5.27 -1.09
CA ALA A 232 -3.01 -4.34 -1.97
C ALA A 232 -3.08 -4.78 -3.44
N CYS A 233 -2.79 -3.86 -4.35
CA CYS A 233 -2.64 -4.15 -5.76
C CYS A 233 -1.48 -3.38 -6.39
N ALA A 234 -0.97 -3.90 -7.49
CA ALA A 234 0.09 -3.28 -8.28
C ALA A 234 -0.14 -3.53 -9.78
N LEU A 235 0.43 -2.69 -10.63
CA LEU A 235 0.44 -2.86 -12.08
C LEU A 235 1.88 -3.11 -12.54
N GLY A 236 2.06 -4.06 -13.45
CA GLY A 236 3.38 -4.47 -13.92
C GLY A 236 3.33 -5.42 -15.11
N GLY A 237 4.29 -6.35 -15.18
CA GLY A 237 4.51 -7.18 -16.36
C GLY A 237 5.26 -6.44 -17.48
N GLY A 238 5.63 -7.17 -18.54
CA GLY A 238 6.50 -6.66 -19.61
C GLY A 238 5.94 -5.45 -20.39
N ASP A 239 4.62 -5.25 -20.35
CA ASP A 239 3.94 -4.10 -20.96
C ASP A 239 3.18 -3.23 -19.93
N GLY A 240 3.45 -3.45 -18.64
CA GLY A 240 2.90 -2.66 -17.53
C GLY A 240 1.42 -2.91 -17.21
N ARG A 241 0.74 -3.81 -17.93
CA ARG A 241 -0.72 -3.98 -17.91
C ARG A 241 -1.17 -5.29 -17.25
N THR A 242 -0.31 -5.94 -16.50
CA THR A 242 -0.71 -7.02 -15.59
C THR A 242 -1.06 -6.41 -14.25
N LEU A 243 -2.33 -6.47 -13.86
CA LEU A 243 -2.78 -6.14 -12.52
C LEU A 243 -2.49 -7.32 -11.61
N PHE A 244 -1.85 -7.07 -10.48
CA PHE A 244 -1.66 -8.00 -9.38
C PHE A 244 -2.56 -7.57 -8.23
N VAL A 245 -3.27 -8.51 -7.60
CA VAL A 245 -4.09 -8.26 -6.40
C VAL A 245 -3.69 -9.25 -5.32
N LEU A 246 -3.27 -8.73 -4.16
CA LEU A 246 -2.92 -9.53 -2.98
C LEU A 246 -4.18 -9.77 -2.16
N THR A 247 -4.51 -11.04 -1.93
CA THR A 247 -5.77 -11.41 -1.24
C THR A 247 -5.53 -12.40 -0.12
N ALA A 248 -6.34 -12.37 0.95
CA ALA A 248 -6.36 -13.40 2.00
C ALA A 248 -7.75 -13.53 2.68
N ASP A 249 -8.00 -14.62 3.41
CA ASP A 249 -9.32 -14.95 4.01
C ASP A 249 -9.69 -14.07 5.23
N TRP A 250 -9.80 -12.77 4.99
CA TRP A 250 -10.40 -11.80 5.90
C TRP A 250 -11.91 -11.76 5.72
N ARG A 251 -12.62 -11.75 6.84
CA ARG A 251 -14.08 -11.83 6.91
C ARG A 251 -14.60 -10.64 7.69
N MET A 252 -15.36 -9.79 7.00
CA MET A 252 -15.95 -8.57 7.58
C MET A 252 -16.93 -8.84 8.72
N ALA A 253 -17.46 -10.07 8.82
CA ALA A 253 -18.36 -10.46 9.91
C ALA A 253 -17.62 -10.73 11.24
N ASP A 254 -16.31 -10.95 11.19
CA ASP A 254 -15.51 -11.36 12.34
C ASP A 254 -14.73 -10.16 12.90
N GLY A 255 -14.37 -10.22 14.18
CA GLY A 255 -13.58 -9.16 14.81
C GLY A 255 -12.16 -9.06 14.25
N PHE A 256 -11.49 -7.93 14.49
CA PHE A 256 -10.10 -7.72 14.06
C PHE A 256 -9.16 -8.81 14.60
N GLU A 257 -9.22 -9.08 15.91
CA GLU A 257 -8.35 -10.07 16.57
C GLU A 257 -8.56 -11.49 16.02
N GLU A 258 -9.81 -11.88 15.76
CA GLU A 258 -10.15 -13.19 15.20
C GLU A 258 -9.64 -13.34 13.76
N ASN A 259 -9.81 -12.29 12.94
CA ASN A 259 -9.24 -12.26 11.59
C ASN A 259 -7.71 -12.38 11.64
N LEU A 260 -7.06 -11.64 12.54
CA LEU A 260 -5.61 -11.65 12.67
C LEU A 260 -5.11 -13.02 13.13
N GLU A 261 -5.76 -13.65 14.11
CA GLU A 261 -5.44 -15.01 14.55
C GLU A 261 -5.53 -16.01 13.39
N ARG A 262 -6.60 -15.93 12.59
CA ARG A 262 -6.79 -16.80 11.42
C ARG A 262 -5.67 -16.63 10.40
N LEU A 263 -5.32 -15.39 10.07
CA LEU A 263 -4.35 -15.10 9.03
C LEU A 263 -2.90 -15.40 9.46
N LEU A 264 -2.58 -15.19 10.74
CA LEU A 264 -1.23 -15.42 11.27
C LEU A 264 -0.98 -16.86 11.68
N SER A 265 -1.98 -17.54 12.26
CA SER A 265 -1.82 -18.86 12.87
C SER A 265 -2.55 -19.99 12.14
N GLY A 266 -3.52 -19.66 11.28
CA GLY A 266 -4.32 -20.63 10.53
C GLY A 266 -3.67 -21.15 9.24
N PRO A 267 -4.45 -21.62 8.26
CA PRO A 267 -3.95 -21.96 6.93
C PRO A 267 -3.43 -20.73 6.16
N GLU A 268 -2.43 -20.94 5.30
CA GLU A 268 -1.90 -19.91 4.38
C GLU A 268 -2.87 -19.68 3.22
N THR A 269 -3.86 -18.84 3.45
CA THR A 269 -4.90 -18.50 2.47
C THR A 269 -4.49 -17.39 1.52
N GLY A 270 -3.39 -16.70 1.80
CA GLY A 270 -2.91 -15.58 1.02
C GLY A 270 -2.50 -15.98 -0.40
N ARG A 271 -2.91 -15.18 -1.38
CA ARG A 271 -2.65 -15.40 -2.82
C ARG A 271 -2.27 -14.10 -3.52
N VAL A 272 -1.55 -14.25 -4.63
CA VAL A 272 -1.42 -13.22 -5.67
C VAL A 272 -2.33 -13.62 -6.82
N LEU A 273 -3.33 -12.80 -7.09
CA LEU A 273 -4.16 -12.92 -8.28
C LEU A 273 -3.62 -12.01 -9.39
N THR A 274 -3.81 -12.39 -10.64
CA THR A 274 -3.47 -11.58 -11.80
C THR A 274 -4.68 -11.36 -12.68
N ALA A 275 -4.78 -10.17 -13.27
CA ALA A 275 -5.77 -9.84 -14.28
C ALA A 275 -5.16 -8.90 -15.30
N ARG A 276 -5.85 -8.69 -16.42
CA ARG A 276 -5.40 -7.76 -17.46
C ARG A 276 -5.99 -6.38 -17.23
N ALA A 277 -5.14 -5.36 -17.19
CA ALA A 277 -5.56 -3.97 -17.07
C ALA A 277 -5.67 -3.27 -18.45
N PRO A 278 -6.60 -2.31 -18.60
CA PRO A 278 -6.81 -1.54 -19.82
C PRO A 278 -5.76 -0.43 -20.02
N ALA A 279 -4.93 -0.14 -19.03
CA ALA A 279 -3.82 0.83 -19.08
C ALA A 279 -2.61 0.30 -18.29
N PRO A 280 -1.36 0.67 -18.67
CA PRO A 280 -0.18 0.29 -17.92
C PRO A 280 -0.08 1.05 -16.61
N HIS A 281 0.80 0.61 -15.70
CA HIS A 281 1.16 1.36 -14.50
C HIS A 281 1.63 2.80 -14.83
N ALA A 282 1.43 3.70 -13.89
CA ALA A 282 1.97 5.05 -13.92
C ALA A 282 2.49 5.45 -12.53
N GLY A 283 3.29 6.52 -12.50
CA GLY A 283 3.93 7.01 -11.28
C GLY A 283 5.27 6.35 -11.04
N HIS A 284 5.76 6.50 -9.82
CA HIS A 284 7.05 5.96 -9.39
C HIS A 284 6.85 4.53 -8.82
N PRO A 285 7.80 3.61 -9.08
CA PRO A 285 7.71 2.21 -8.68
C PRO A 285 8.13 1.93 -7.24
#